data_AF-A0A7Y3UAL6-F1
#
_entry.id   AF-A0A7Y3UAL6-F1
#
_cell.length_a   1.000
_cell.length_b   1.000
_cell.length_c   1.000
_cell.angle_alpha   90.00
_cell.angle_beta   90.00
_cell.angle_gamma   90.00
#
_symmetry.space_group_name_H-M   'P 1'
#
loop_
_entity.id
_entity.type
_entity.pdbx_description
1 polymer ?
#
loop_
_entity_poly.entity_id
_entity_poly.type
_entity_poly.pdbx_seq_one_letter_code
_entity_poly.pdbx_strand_id
1 'polypeptide(L)'
;MRTTNRIGEMRWRKREAWKALQELAELDHDQFQFLRRQTLKQLDIRIAVGFITLIVTVVLTFGVFLLLAVFGSWLFPNGCHSLRHIALRPQGPIALVLGTVLPALLIARLHDWMILGFMRVHVRDNMARAVCAACRHSLVSQSPVEGCITCPECGTAIALEGLGITEDEWARIAAPRHDAGDA
;
A
#
# COMPACT_ATOMS: atom_id res chain seq x y z
N MET A 1 -33.86 -5.62 9.85
CA MET A 1 -32.71 -5.85 10.77
C MET A 1 -31.78 -6.90 10.16
N ARG A 2 -30.58 -6.51 9.67
CA ARG A 2 -29.58 -7.37 8.98
C ARG A 2 -28.14 -6.99 9.36
N THR A 3 -27.88 -6.61 10.61
CA THR A 3 -26.56 -6.10 11.05
C THR A 3 -25.68 -7.13 11.77
N THR A 4 -26.21 -8.30 12.13
CA THR A 4 -25.45 -9.32 12.89
C THR A 4 -24.45 -10.12 12.05
N ASN A 5 -24.51 -10.06 10.71
CA ASN A 5 -23.61 -10.85 9.85
C ASN A 5 -22.21 -10.23 9.66
N ARG A 6 -22.04 -8.94 9.96
CA ARG A 6 -20.76 -8.22 9.74
C ARG A 6 -19.64 -8.64 10.69
N ILE A 7 -19.99 -9.09 11.91
CA ILE A 7 -19.01 -9.51 12.91
C ILE A 7 -18.45 -10.91 12.57
N GLY A 8 -19.29 -11.79 11.99
CA GLY A 8 -18.87 -13.09 11.48
C GLY A 8 -17.88 -12.96 10.32
N GLU A 9 -18.19 -12.12 9.33
CA GLU A 9 -17.28 -11.83 8.20
C GLU A 9 -15.94 -11.25 8.66
N MET A 10 -15.92 -10.34 9.64
CA MET A 10 -14.66 -9.77 10.14
C MET A 10 -13.79 -10.81 10.85
N ARG A 11 -14.37 -11.74 11.63
CA ARG A 11 -13.61 -12.81 12.28
C ARG A 11 -13.08 -13.84 11.30
N TRP A 12 -13.86 -14.17 10.28
CA TRP A 12 -13.44 -15.09 9.21
C TRP A 12 -12.29 -14.50 8.39
N ARG A 13 -12.42 -13.23 7.95
CA ARG A 13 -11.35 -12.50 7.24
C ARG A 13 -10.06 -12.39 8.05
N LYS A 14 -10.13 -12.26 9.39
CA LYS A 14 -8.95 -12.24 10.25
C LYS A 14 -8.22 -13.58 10.27
N ARG A 15 -8.92 -14.72 10.25
CA ARG A 15 -8.27 -16.05 10.24
C ARG A 15 -7.62 -16.36 8.91
N GLU A 16 -8.28 -16.05 7.80
CA GLU A 16 -7.68 -16.22 6.47
C GLU A 16 -6.45 -15.33 6.27
N ALA A 17 -6.51 -14.08 6.72
CA ALA A 17 -5.35 -13.20 6.69
C ALA A 17 -4.18 -13.73 7.53
N TRP A 18 -4.46 -14.41 8.64
CA TRP A 18 -3.44 -15.05 9.48
C TRP A 18 -2.82 -16.28 8.80
N LYS A 19 -3.62 -17.10 8.11
CA LYS A 19 -3.11 -18.23 7.32
C LYS A 19 -2.23 -17.76 6.15
N ALA A 20 -2.67 -16.76 5.41
CA ALA A 20 -1.85 -16.16 4.35
C ALA A 20 -0.54 -15.57 4.90
N LEU A 21 -0.54 -15.04 6.12
CA LEU A 21 0.67 -14.58 6.82
C LEU A 21 1.58 -15.73 7.26
N GLN A 22 1.04 -16.89 7.64
CA GLN A 22 1.84 -18.08 7.93
C GLN A 22 2.45 -18.67 6.66
N GLU A 23 1.70 -18.75 5.57
CA GLU A 23 2.20 -19.19 4.27
C GLU A 23 3.30 -18.25 3.77
N LEU A 24 3.17 -16.94 4.00
CA LEU A 24 4.24 -15.95 3.76
C LEU A 24 5.46 -16.14 4.66
N ALA A 25 5.29 -16.67 5.87
CA ALA A 25 6.40 -16.94 6.78
C ALA A 25 7.16 -18.23 6.43
N GLU A 26 6.54 -19.12 5.66
CA GLU A 26 7.17 -20.32 5.10
C GLU A 26 7.88 -20.05 3.76
N LEU A 27 7.67 -18.88 3.13
CA LEU A 27 8.48 -18.47 1.99
C LEU A 27 9.93 -18.25 2.40
N ASP A 28 10.84 -18.71 1.54
CA ASP A 28 12.27 -18.51 1.72
C ASP A 28 12.60 -17.00 1.78
N HIS A 29 13.57 -16.64 2.64
CA HIS A 29 13.86 -15.25 2.98
C HIS A 29 14.18 -14.41 1.73
N ASP A 30 14.82 -15.03 0.75
CA ASP A 30 15.25 -14.40 -0.49
C ASP A 30 14.07 -14.10 -1.43
N GLN A 31 13.08 -15.01 -1.53
CA GLN A 31 11.86 -14.77 -2.29
C GLN A 31 11.02 -13.65 -1.67
N PHE A 32 10.95 -13.61 -0.33
CA PHE A 32 10.26 -12.53 0.38
C PHE A 32 10.93 -11.17 0.17
N GLN A 33 12.26 -11.10 0.24
CA GLN A 33 13.04 -9.89 -0.03
C GLN A 33 12.84 -9.39 -1.47
N PHE A 34 12.77 -10.28 -2.45
CA PHE A 34 12.54 -9.92 -3.85
C PHE A 34 11.15 -9.32 -4.08
N LEU A 35 10.10 -10.05 -3.67
CA LEU A 35 8.71 -9.57 -3.73
C LEU A 35 8.58 -8.23 -3.00
N ARG A 36 9.21 -8.10 -1.83
CA ARG A 36 9.26 -6.84 -1.09
C ARG A 36 9.93 -5.73 -1.89
N ARG A 37 11.09 -5.93 -2.52
CA ARG A 37 11.78 -4.90 -3.32
C ARG A 37 10.99 -4.50 -4.56
N GLN A 38 10.38 -5.45 -5.27
CA GLN A 38 9.60 -5.15 -6.48
C GLN A 38 8.31 -4.40 -6.11
N THR A 39 7.64 -4.84 -5.05
CA THR A 39 6.46 -4.15 -4.54
C THR A 39 6.84 -2.77 -4.03
N LEU A 40 7.96 -2.63 -3.29
CA LEU A 40 8.48 -1.35 -2.82
C LEU A 40 8.79 -0.39 -3.97
N LYS A 41 9.31 -0.82 -5.13
CA LYS A 41 9.54 0.09 -6.27
C LYS A 41 8.24 0.67 -6.84
N GLN A 42 7.21 -0.16 -7.00
CA GLN A 42 5.90 0.34 -7.47
C GLN A 42 5.19 1.16 -6.39
N LEU A 43 5.38 0.78 -5.12
CA LEU A 43 4.88 1.49 -3.97
C LEU A 43 5.56 2.85 -3.86
N ASP A 44 6.89 2.93 -4.01
CA ASP A 44 7.69 4.16 -3.89
C ASP A 44 7.23 5.23 -4.87
N ILE A 45 6.92 4.87 -6.12
CA ILE A 45 6.39 5.84 -7.09
C ILE A 45 5.02 6.36 -6.64
N ARG A 46 4.10 5.48 -6.22
CA ARG A 46 2.77 5.89 -5.78
C ARG A 46 2.80 6.65 -4.45
N ILE A 47 3.68 6.25 -3.54
CA ILE A 47 3.96 6.92 -2.26
C ILE A 47 4.52 8.31 -2.55
N ALA A 48 5.52 8.41 -3.41
CA ALA A 48 6.11 9.68 -3.79
C ALA A 48 5.05 10.62 -4.39
N VAL A 49 4.21 10.12 -5.30
CA VAL A 49 3.09 10.90 -5.86
C VAL A 49 2.10 11.33 -4.77
N GLY A 50 1.73 10.43 -3.85
CA GLY A 50 0.84 10.74 -2.73
C GLY A 50 1.42 11.78 -1.79
N PHE A 51 2.71 11.67 -1.47
CA PHE A 51 3.43 12.59 -0.59
C PHE A 51 3.61 13.97 -1.23
N ILE A 52 3.94 14.01 -2.52
CA ILE A 52 4.00 15.27 -3.30
C ILE A 52 2.62 15.93 -3.30
N THR A 53 1.55 15.18 -3.56
CA THR A 53 0.18 15.71 -3.56
C THR A 53 -0.22 16.27 -2.19
N LEU A 54 0.17 15.59 -1.12
CA LEU A 54 -0.02 16.06 0.25
C LEU A 54 0.70 17.39 0.50
N ILE A 55 2.00 17.46 0.18
CA ILE A 55 2.81 18.68 0.34
C ILE A 55 2.17 19.84 -0.43
N VAL A 56 1.81 19.62 -1.69
CA VAL A 56 1.16 20.64 -2.53
C VAL A 56 -0.14 21.13 -1.88
N THR A 57 -0.96 20.22 -1.37
CA THR A 57 -2.23 20.57 -0.70
C THR A 57 -2.00 21.41 0.57
N VAL A 58 -1.03 21.04 1.40
CA VAL A 58 -0.68 21.79 2.62
C VAL A 58 -0.15 23.18 2.26
N VAL A 59 0.74 23.29 1.27
CA VAL A 59 1.30 24.58 0.82
C VAL A 59 0.20 25.48 0.27
N LEU A 60 -0.71 24.95 -0.57
CA LEU A 60 -1.81 25.72 -1.14
C LEU A 60 -2.81 26.18 -0.07
N THR A 61 -3.21 25.30 0.84
CA THR A 61 -4.15 25.65 1.93
C THR A 61 -3.55 26.70 2.86
N PHE A 62 -2.27 26.58 3.20
CA PHE A 62 -1.56 27.57 3.99
C PHE A 62 -1.42 28.91 3.25
N GLY A 63 -1.09 28.88 1.97
CA GLY A 63 -1.00 30.08 1.12
C GLY A 63 -2.33 30.83 1.01
N VAL A 64 -3.44 30.12 0.80
CA VAL A 64 -4.80 30.69 0.77
C VAL A 64 -5.16 31.31 2.12
N PHE A 65 -4.81 30.66 3.23
CA PHE A 65 -5.06 31.19 4.57
C PHE A 65 -4.29 32.51 4.81
N LEU A 66 -3.00 32.56 4.43
CA LEU A 66 -2.21 33.78 4.54
C LEU A 66 -2.75 34.91 3.67
N LEU A 67 -3.14 34.60 2.43
CA LEU A 67 -3.77 35.57 1.53
C LEU A 67 -5.07 36.13 2.12
N LEU A 68 -5.94 35.27 2.67
CA LEU A 68 -7.17 35.70 3.32
C LEU A 68 -6.90 36.58 4.54
N ALA A 69 -5.88 36.26 5.34
CA ALA A 69 -5.50 37.06 6.50
C ALA A 69 -5.00 38.46 6.09
N VAL A 70 -4.09 38.53 5.10
CA VAL A 70 -3.55 39.80 4.59
C VAL A 70 -4.64 40.61 3.89
N PHE A 71 -5.36 40.02 2.96
CA PHE A 71 -6.37 40.70 2.16
C PHE A 71 -7.58 41.12 3.00
N GLY A 72 -8.00 40.27 3.94
CA GLY A 72 -9.05 40.58 4.90
C GLY A 72 -8.69 41.74 5.83
N SER A 73 -7.41 41.87 6.21
CA SER A 73 -6.93 43.03 6.99
C SER A 73 -6.97 44.33 6.20
N TRP A 74 -6.83 44.25 4.87
CA TRP A 74 -6.84 45.41 3.98
C TRP A 74 -8.27 45.87 3.63
N LEU A 75 -9.17 44.91 3.34
CA LEU A 75 -10.57 45.17 2.99
C LEU A 75 -11.42 45.69 4.16
N PHE A 76 -11.13 45.25 5.39
CA PHE A 76 -11.97 45.56 6.56
C PHE A 76 -11.16 46.17 7.70
N PRO A 77 -10.61 47.39 7.54
CA PRO A 77 -9.74 48.01 8.53
C PRO A 77 -10.43 48.24 9.89
N ASN A 78 -11.74 48.47 9.88
CA ASN A 78 -12.53 48.73 11.10
C ASN A 78 -13.41 47.54 11.55
N GLY A 79 -13.63 46.54 10.69
CA GLY A 79 -14.50 45.38 10.97
C GLY A 79 -13.79 44.20 11.65
N CYS A 80 -12.45 44.21 11.66
CA CYS A 80 -11.65 43.04 12.04
C CYS A 80 -11.04 43.07 13.44
N HIS A 81 -11.57 43.88 14.38
CA HIS A 81 -11.08 43.83 15.77
C HIS A 81 -11.20 42.41 16.36
N SER A 82 -12.28 41.68 16.04
CA SER A 82 -12.49 40.30 16.50
C SER A 82 -11.53 39.29 15.86
N LEU A 83 -11.25 39.40 14.55
CA LEU A 83 -10.30 38.54 13.83
C LEU A 83 -8.85 38.78 14.27
N ARG A 84 -8.48 40.04 14.55
CA ARG A 84 -7.16 40.40 15.07
C ARG A 84 -6.93 39.81 16.47
N HIS A 85 -7.97 39.77 17.31
CA HIS A 85 -7.91 39.10 18.62
C HIS A 85 -7.80 37.57 18.50
N ILE A 86 -8.41 36.94 17.50
CA ILE A 86 -8.29 35.49 17.24
C ILE A 86 -6.88 35.13 16.74
N ALA A 87 -6.30 35.95 15.86
CA ALA A 87 -4.95 35.71 15.32
C ALA A 87 -3.83 35.92 16.35
N LEU A 88 -4.00 36.88 17.27
CA LEU A 88 -3.00 37.19 18.32
C LEU A 88 -3.17 36.35 19.59
N ARG A 89 -4.32 35.69 19.79
CA ARG A 89 -4.47 34.75 20.91
C ARG A 89 -3.63 33.51 20.65
N PRO A 90 -3.05 32.90 21.70
CA PRO A 90 -2.28 31.66 21.59
C PRO A 90 -3.10 30.49 20.99
N GLN A 91 -4.43 30.62 20.98
CA GLN A 91 -5.36 29.69 20.37
C GLN A 91 -5.28 29.66 18.83
N GLY A 92 -4.93 30.78 18.18
CA GLY A 92 -4.80 30.88 16.72
C GLY A 92 -3.70 29.97 16.17
N PRO A 93 -2.46 30.06 16.67
CA PRO A 93 -1.38 29.14 16.31
C PRO A 93 -1.72 27.68 16.60
N ILE A 94 -2.34 27.39 17.74
CA ILE A 94 -2.74 26.02 18.11
C ILE A 94 -3.77 25.47 17.13
N ALA A 95 -4.78 26.26 16.76
CA ALA A 95 -5.78 25.87 15.77
C ALA A 95 -5.18 25.66 14.39
N LEU A 96 -4.19 26.47 14.00
CA LEU A 96 -3.49 26.32 12.73
C LEU A 96 -2.59 25.07 12.70
N VAL A 97 -1.87 24.80 13.80
CA VAL A 97 -1.07 23.58 13.97
C VAL A 97 -1.98 22.36 13.98
N LEU A 98 -3.07 22.36 14.74
CA LEU A 98 -4.03 21.26 14.73
C LEU A 98 -4.69 21.08 13.36
N GLY A 99 -5.03 22.18 12.68
CA GLY A 99 -5.64 22.18 11.35
C GLY A 99 -4.74 21.65 10.24
N THR A 100 -3.42 21.65 10.43
CA THR A 100 -2.44 21.19 9.43
C THR A 100 -1.77 19.87 9.81
N VAL A 101 -1.33 19.74 11.07
CA VAL A 101 -0.63 18.55 11.57
C VAL A 101 -1.60 17.37 11.77
N LEU A 102 -2.81 17.61 12.28
CA LEU A 102 -3.75 16.52 12.54
C LEU A 102 -4.18 15.82 11.23
N PRO A 103 -4.56 16.54 10.14
CA PRO A 103 -4.83 15.90 8.85
C PRO A 103 -3.60 15.19 8.27
N ALA A 104 -2.41 15.77 8.39
CA ALA A 104 -1.19 15.15 7.90
C ALA A 104 -0.91 13.80 8.60
N LEU A 105 -1.07 13.73 9.93
CA LEU A 105 -0.94 12.49 10.70
C LEU A 105 -2.03 11.47 10.36
N LEU A 106 -3.28 11.93 10.17
CA LEU A 106 -4.39 11.08 9.77
C LEU A 106 -4.15 10.46 8.39
N ILE A 107 -3.64 11.26 7.45
CA ILE A 107 -3.31 10.79 6.10
C ILE A 107 -2.13 9.82 6.14
N ALA A 108 -1.08 10.11 6.91
CA ALA A 108 0.04 9.18 7.10
C ALA A 108 -0.42 7.82 7.66
N ARG A 109 -1.35 7.83 8.64
CA ARG A 109 -1.92 6.59 9.18
C ARG A 109 -2.84 5.86 8.20
N LEU A 110 -3.68 6.58 7.46
CA LEU A 110 -4.53 6.00 6.42
C LEU A 110 -3.67 5.38 5.31
N HIS A 111 -2.54 5.99 5.02
CA HIS A 111 -1.56 5.53 4.05
C HIS A 111 -0.94 4.19 4.48
N ASP A 112 -0.44 4.07 5.71
CA ASP A 112 0.07 2.79 6.24
C ASP A 112 -0.98 1.68 6.15
N TRP A 113 -2.23 2.02 6.47
CA TRP A 113 -3.34 1.08 6.44
C TRP A 113 -3.70 0.65 5.00
N MET A 114 -3.70 1.59 4.05
CA MET A 114 -3.88 1.29 2.64
C MET A 114 -2.75 0.43 2.09
N ILE A 115 -1.50 0.71 2.42
CA ILE A 115 -0.36 -0.08 1.97
C ILE A 115 -0.50 -1.52 2.43
N LEU A 116 -0.79 -1.73 3.72
CA LEU A 116 -1.01 -3.06 4.28
C LEU A 116 -2.21 -3.76 3.61
N GLY A 117 -3.29 -3.04 3.34
CA GLY A 117 -4.44 -3.56 2.62
C GLY A 117 -4.13 -3.96 1.19
N PHE A 118 -3.44 -3.10 0.44
CA PHE A 118 -3.06 -3.32 -0.94
C PHE A 118 -2.07 -4.48 -1.07
N MET A 119 -1.03 -4.51 -0.24
CA MET A 119 -0.08 -5.63 -0.16
C MET A 119 -0.80 -6.95 0.08
N ARG A 120 -1.78 -6.99 1.00
CA ARG A 120 -2.57 -8.21 1.24
C ARG A 120 -3.34 -8.66 0.01
N VAL A 121 -4.04 -7.75 -0.68
CA VAL A 121 -4.82 -8.11 -1.86
C VAL A 121 -3.90 -8.60 -2.97
N HIS A 122 -2.81 -7.87 -3.22
CA HIS A 122 -1.92 -8.18 -4.33
C HIS A 122 -1.14 -9.48 -4.12
N VAL A 123 -0.64 -9.71 -2.91
CA VAL A 123 0.01 -10.98 -2.56
C VAL A 123 -0.99 -12.13 -2.63
N ARG A 124 -2.22 -11.93 -2.12
CA ARG A 124 -3.25 -12.98 -2.19
C ARG A 124 -3.61 -13.33 -3.62
N ASP A 125 -3.80 -12.35 -4.49
CA ASP A 125 -4.18 -12.58 -5.88
C ASP A 125 -3.05 -13.24 -6.67
N ASN A 126 -1.79 -12.89 -6.39
CA ASN A 126 -0.63 -13.52 -7.02
C ASN A 126 -0.41 -14.95 -6.49
N MET A 127 -0.53 -15.18 -5.19
CA MET A 127 -0.45 -16.52 -4.60
C MET A 127 -1.58 -17.43 -5.08
N ALA A 128 -2.79 -16.92 -5.24
CA ALA A 128 -3.93 -17.68 -5.75
C ALA A 128 -3.76 -18.12 -7.21
N ARG A 129 -2.90 -17.43 -7.99
CA ARG A 129 -2.55 -17.84 -9.36
C ARG A 129 -1.42 -18.87 -9.36
N ALA A 130 -0.50 -18.80 -8.40
CA ALA A 130 0.63 -19.72 -8.31
C ALA A 130 0.31 -20.99 -7.52
N VAL A 131 -0.85 -21.61 -7.74
CA VAL A 131 -1.25 -22.89 -7.12
C VAL A 131 -1.72 -23.88 -8.16
N CYS A 132 -1.37 -25.15 -7.97
CA CYS A 132 -1.80 -26.24 -8.83
C CYS A 132 -3.33 -26.38 -8.83
N ALA A 133 -3.94 -26.42 -10.00
CA ALA A 133 -5.39 -26.61 -10.13
C ALA A 133 -5.87 -27.98 -9.61
N ALA A 134 -5.01 -29.01 -9.69
CA ALA A 134 -5.33 -30.38 -9.30
C ALA A 134 -5.22 -30.60 -7.78
N CYS A 135 -4.07 -30.28 -7.18
CA CYS A 135 -3.80 -30.58 -5.77
C CYS A 135 -3.68 -29.35 -4.86
N ARG A 136 -3.86 -28.13 -5.40
CA ARG A 136 -3.71 -26.85 -4.67
C ARG A 136 -2.32 -26.61 -4.05
N HIS A 137 -1.31 -27.40 -4.43
CA HIS A 137 0.07 -27.17 -3.99
C HIS A 137 0.63 -25.87 -4.59
N SER A 138 1.41 -25.12 -3.80
CA SER A 138 2.05 -23.88 -4.25
C SER A 138 3.11 -24.18 -5.32
N LEU A 139 3.08 -23.41 -6.41
CA LEU A 139 4.01 -23.54 -7.53
C LEU A 139 5.07 -22.43 -7.53
N VAL A 140 5.07 -21.55 -6.51
CA VAL A 140 5.93 -20.36 -6.44
C VAL A 140 7.43 -20.71 -6.47
N SER A 141 7.81 -21.89 -6.00
CA SER A 141 9.21 -22.36 -5.97
C SER A 141 9.65 -23.11 -7.24
N GLN A 142 8.77 -23.32 -8.21
CA GLN A 142 9.08 -24.11 -9.40
C GLN A 142 9.56 -23.22 -10.55
N SER A 143 10.66 -23.60 -11.17
CA SER A 143 11.13 -23.00 -12.43
C SER A 143 10.30 -23.53 -13.60
N PRO A 144 9.89 -22.69 -14.55
CA PRO A 144 9.19 -23.15 -15.72
C PRO A 144 10.18 -23.84 -16.67
N VAL A 145 9.71 -24.86 -17.38
CA VAL A 145 10.44 -25.54 -18.44
C VAL A 145 9.55 -25.51 -19.68
N GLU A 146 10.01 -24.87 -20.75
CA GLU A 146 9.28 -24.76 -22.03
C GLU A 146 7.85 -24.20 -21.88
N GLY A 147 7.69 -23.07 -21.19
CA GLY A 147 6.37 -22.46 -20.99
C GLY A 147 5.46 -23.18 -19.98
N CYS A 148 5.92 -24.26 -19.34
CA CYS A 148 5.12 -25.09 -18.43
C CYS A 148 5.76 -25.23 -17.04
N ILE A 149 4.93 -25.37 -16.02
CA ILE A 149 5.34 -25.67 -14.64
C ILE A 149 4.76 -27.01 -14.24
N THR A 150 5.61 -27.91 -13.77
CA THR A 150 5.19 -29.23 -13.30
C THR A 150 5.02 -29.21 -11.79
N CYS A 151 3.84 -29.58 -11.31
CA CYS A 151 3.60 -29.67 -9.87
C CYS A 151 4.41 -30.84 -9.26
N PRO A 152 5.21 -30.64 -8.20
CA PRO A 152 6.03 -31.69 -7.61
C PRO A 152 5.18 -32.77 -6.91
N GLU A 153 4.04 -32.39 -6.33
CA GLU A 153 3.16 -33.33 -5.59
C GLU A 153 2.36 -34.26 -6.50
N CYS A 154 1.83 -33.76 -7.62
CA CYS A 154 0.88 -34.52 -8.46
C CYS A 154 1.35 -34.72 -9.91
N GLY A 155 2.52 -34.17 -10.29
CA GLY A 155 3.06 -34.28 -11.64
C GLY A 155 2.28 -33.55 -12.72
N THR A 156 1.23 -32.80 -12.38
CA THR A 156 0.42 -32.07 -13.37
C THR A 156 1.24 -30.94 -13.98
N ALA A 157 1.40 -30.95 -15.30
CA ALA A 157 1.99 -29.86 -16.06
C ALA A 157 0.94 -28.76 -16.30
N ILE A 158 1.30 -27.52 -15.99
CA ILE A 158 0.43 -26.35 -16.10
C ILE A 158 1.12 -25.35 -17.01
N ALA A 159 0.45 -25.00 -18.11
CA ALA A 159 0.94 -23.95 -19.00
C ALA A 159 0.87 -22.58 -18.31
N LEU A 160 1.92 -21.78 -18.47
CA LEU A 160 2.01 -20.41 -17.95
C LEU A 160 0.87 -19.51 -18.45
N GLU A 161 0.46 -19.69 -19.71
CA GLU A 161 -0.70 -18.98 -20.29
C GLU A 161 -1.99 -19.26 -19.51
N GLY A 162 -2.17 -20.49 -19.00
CA GLY A 162 -3.31 -20.88 -18.16
C GLY A 162 -3.34 -20.18 -16.81
N LEU A 163 -2.21 -19.63 -16.36
CA LEU A 163 -2.09 -18.82 -15.15
C LEU A 163 -2.24 -17.31 -15.45
N GLY A 164 -2.31 -16.94 -16.74
CA GLY A 164 -2.31 -15.54 -17.19
C GLY A 164 -1.00 -14.82 -16.86
N ILE A 165 0.12 -15.55 -16.82
CA ILE A 165 1.45 -15.04 -16.52
C ILE A 165 2.34 -15.29 -17.74
N THR A 166 3.09 -14.28 -18.17
CA THR A 166 4.06 -14.43 -19.27
C THR A 166 5.35 -15.11 -18.80
N GLU A 167 6.10 -15.77 -19.69
CA GLU A 167 7.42 -16.33 -19.34
C GLU A 167 8.36 -15.28 -18.75
N ASP A 168 8.36 -14.05 -19.29
CA ASP A 168 9.15 -12.94 -18.75
C ASP A 168 8.72 -12.53 -17.33
N GLU A 169 7.43 -12.58 -17.02
CA GLU A 169 6.94 -12.34 -15.66
C GLU A 169 7.30 -13.48 -14.72
N TRP A 170 7.20 -14.73 -15.19
CA TRP A 170 7.57 -15.88 -14.38
C TRP A 170 9.08 -15.96 -14.15
N ALA A 171 9.91 -15.71 -15.16
CA ALA A 171 11.35 -15.60 -15.01
C ALA A 171 11.73 -14.50 -14.01
N ARG A 172 10.97 -13.39 -13.96
CA ARG A 172 11.14 -12.37 -12.92
C ARG A 172 10.76 -12.87 -11.52
N ILE A 173 9.74 -13.72 -11.40
CA ILE A 173 9.30 -14.29 -10.12
C ILE A 173 10.23 -15.42 -9.65
N ALA A 174 10.73 -16.24 -10.58
CA ALA A 174 11.43 -17.49 -10.31
C ALA A 174 12.96 -17.39 -10.39
N ALA A 175 13.54 -16.37 -11.04
CA ALA A 175 14.99 -16.27 -11.13
C ALA A 175 15.63 -16.04 -9.75
N PRO A 176 16.43 -16.98 -9.21
CA PRO A 176 17.31 -16.67 -8.11
C PRO A 176 18.33 -15.65 -8.64
N ARG A 177 18.35 -14.45 -8.07
CA ARG A 177 19.47 -13.56 -8.31
C ARG A 177 20.69 -14.19 -7.64
N HIS A 178 21.55 -14.81 -8.45
CA HIS A 178 22.97 -14.81 -8.14
C HIS A 178 23.37 -13.34 -8.09
N ASP A 179 23.47 -12.80 -6.88
CA ASP A 179 24.02 -11.49 -6.66
C ASP A 179 25.44 -11.51 -7.24
N ALA A 180 25.64 -10.76 -8.33
CA ALA A 180 26.94 -10.48 -8.92
C ALA A 180 27.73 -9.56 -7.98
N GLY A 181 28.12 -10.10 -6.83
CA GLY A 181 28.77 -9.41 -5.75
C GLY A 181 29.79 -10.32 -5.08
N ASP A 182 30.78 -10.76 -5.85
CA ASP A 182 32.10 -11.19 -5.38
C ASP A 182 33.08 -11.02 -6.56
N ALA A 183 33.44 -9.76 -6.83
CA ALA A 183 34.60 -9.38 -7.63
C ALA A 183 35.19 -8.07 -7.08
#